data_AF-A0A117MGD7-F1
#
_entry.id   AF-A0A117MGD7-F1
#
_cell.length_a   1.000
_cell.length_b   1.000
_cell.length_c   1.000
_cell.angle_alpha   90.00
_cell.angle_beta   90.00
_cell.angle_gamma   90.00
#
_symmetry.space_group_name_H-M   'P 1'
#
loop_
_entity.id
_entity.type
_entity.pdbx_description
1 polymer ?
#
loop_
_entity_poly.entity_id
_entity_poly.type
_entity_poly.pdbx_seq_one_letter_code
_entity_poly.pdbx_strand_id
1 'polypeptide(L)'
;MFKQLRDLFRRTEPVEENLELSFDDLPGWLDAREEEIGKELSNATGPSREAISGTLGSLREAIARMETADGDEEVHPRLRDISRKALPGFTKSMSQILSREPSGDPETFYTAAAEILKGAIKALKGQGKYLASLYPEEMKVVRTAVRDLGREVNAMTEAITRARAARQQVTDVRESYESLSRTRGEYAAAGQVRDLGAAVMEAERAIRKAEQDLSSLKLGPDYARKQEIEERIRELDAMDEEAGREIAALRTPAVHLFRKAEKVAGKAGD
;
A
#
# COMPACT_ATOMS: atom_id res chain seq x y z
N MET A 1 -45.52 8.45 -42.71
CA MET A 1 -45.97 8.01 -41.36
C MET A 1 -45.10 6.93 -40.72
N PHE A 2 -44.40 6.06 -41.47
CA PHE A 2 -43.53 5.02 -40.88
C PHE A 2 -42.17 5.49 -40.31
N LYS A 3 -41.69 6.69 -40.66
CA LYS A 3 -40.43 7.23 -40.11
C LYS A 3 -40.57 7.71 -38.66
N GLN A 4 -41.71 8.29 -38.30
CA GLN A 4 -41.96 8.83 -36.95
C GLN A 4 -42.14 7.73 -35.89
N LEU A 5 -42.67 6.56 -36.26
CA LEU A 5 -42.75 5.40 -35.38
C LEU A 5 -41.39 4.74 -35.13
N ARG A 6 -40.44 4.85 -36.07
CA ARG A 6 -39.10 4.28 -35.92
C ARG A 6 -38.22 5.09 -34.96
N ASP A 7 -38.45 6.41 -34.89
CA ASP A 7 -37.69 7.28 -33.99
C ASP A 7 -38.12 7.15 -32.52
N LEU A 8 -39.32 6.63 -32.23
CA LEU A 8 -39.78 6.33 -30.87
C LEU A 8 -39.15 5.06 -30.26
N PHE A 9 -38.58 4.19 -31.09
CA PHE A 9 -37.90 2.94 -30.67
C PHE A 9 -36.37 3.01 -30.77
N ARG A 10 -35.81 4.16 -31.11
CA ARG A 10 -34.38 4.39 -30.87
C ARG A 10 -34.19 4.47 -29.36
N ARG A 11 -33.83 3.32 -28.76
CA ARG A 11 -33.14 3.29 -27.47
C ARG A 11 -32.05 4.34 -27.55
N THR A 12 -32.17 5.36 -26.70
CA THR A 12 -31.06 6.24 -26.39
C THR A 12 -29.99 5.31 -25.84
N GLU A 13 -29.02 4.93 -26.67
CA GLU A 13 -27.81 4.29 -26.17
C GLU A 13 -27.30 5.21 -25.06
N PRO A 14 -27.09 4.69 -23.84
CA PRO A 14 -26.53 5.50 -22.78
C PRO A 14 -25.22 6.05 -23.33
N VAL A 15 -25.11 7.38 -23.32
CA VAL A 15 -23.85 8.06 -23.61
C VAL A 15 -22.87 7.47 -22.60
N GLU A 16 -21.98 6.58 -23.07
CA GLU A 16 -20.83 6.17 -22.27
C GLU A 16 -20.06 7.45 -22.02
N GLU A 17 -20.22 8.02 -20.82
CA GLU A 17 -19.32 9.03 -20.31
C GLU A 17 -17.95 8.35 -20.22
N ASN A 18 -17.22 8.40 -21.32
CA ASN A 18 -15.84 7.95 -21.38
C ASN A 18 -15.05 8.89 -20.46
N LEU A 19 -14.92 8.47 -19.20
CA LEU A 19 -14.01 9.10 -18.26
C LEU A 19 -12.60 8.94 -18.83
N GLU A 20 -12.08 10.02 -19.42
CA GLU A 20 -10.68 10.13 -19.80
C GLU A 20 -9.85 10.31 -18.52
N LEU A 21 -9.52 9.19 -17.88
CA LEU A 21 -8.64 9.12 -16.73
C LEU A 21 -7.21 8.84 -17.18
N SER A 22 -6.28 9.70 -16.77
CA SER A 22 -4.85 9.38 -16.89
C SER A 22 -4.50 8.20 -15.99
N PHE A 23 -3.53 7.39 -16.42
CA PHE A 23 -3.00 6.30 -15.61
C PHE A 23 -2.50 6.78 -14.25
N ASP A 24 -1.82 7.93 -14.21
CA ASP A 24 -1.22 8.46 -12.98
C ASP A 24 -2.28 9.04 -12.02
N ASP A 25 -3.48 9.37 -12.52
CA ASP A 25 -4.61 9.90 -11.73
C ASP A 25 -5.50 8.77 -11.17
N LEU A 26 -5.32 7.53 -11.64
CA LEU A 26 -6.15 6.39 -11.28
C LEU A 26 -6.17 6.10 -9.77
N PRO A 27 -5.05 6.16 -9.01
CA PRO A 27 -5.08 5.95 -7.57
C PRO A 27 -6.00 6.92 -6.84
N GLY A 28 -5.92 8.22 -7.17
CA GLY A 28 -6.77 9.24 -6.55
C GLY A 28 -8.25 9.06 -6.89
N TRP A 29 -8.55 8.59 -8.11
CA TRP A 29 -9.92 8.23 -8.49
C TRP A 29 -10.45 7.01 -7.71
N LEU A 30 -9.62 5.99 -7.49
CA LEU A 30 -9.99 4.81 -6.70
C LEU A 30 -10.28 5.17 -5.24
N ASP A 31 -9.49 6.08 -4.65
CA ASP A 31 -9.73 6.59 -3.30
C ASP A 31 -11.08 7.32 -3.21
N ALA A 32 -11.36 8.20 -4.18
CA ALA A 32 -12.64 8.90 -4.26
C ALA A 32 -13.82 7.93 -4.43
N ARG A 33 -13.65 6.88 -5.26
CA ARG A 33 -14.67 5.85 -5.45
C ARG A 33 -14.91 5.03 -4.19
N GLU A 34 -13.88 4.72 -3.42
CA GLU A 34 -14.01 4.03 -2.13
C GLU A 34 -14.78 4.87 -1.10
N GLU A 35 -14.52 6.18 -1.04
CA GLU A 35 -15.27 7.11 -0.20
C GLU A 35 -16.74 7.20 -0.64
N GLU A 36 -16.99 7.27 -1.94
CA GLU A 36 -18.34 7.30 -2.52
C GLU A 36 -19.13 6.04 -2.17
N ILE A 37 -18.53 4.84 -2.31
CA ILE A 37 -19.15 3.58 -1.89
C ILE A 37 -19.51 3.62 -0.39
N GLY A 38 -18.64 4.21 0.44
CA GLY A 38 -18.93 4.42 1.86
C GLY A 38 -20.15 5.30 2.11
N LYS A 39 -20.27 6.43 1.39
CA LYS A 39 -21.41 7.35 1.47
C LYS A 39 -22.69 6.71 0.95
N GLU A 40 -22.64 6.04 -0.20
CA GLU A 40 -23.76 5.29 -0.78
C GLU A 40 -24.28 4.23 0.21
N LEU A 41 -23.39 3.46 0.83
CA LEU A 41 -23.76 2.45 1.83
C LEU A 41 -24.42 3.10 3.06
N SER A 42 -23.86 4.19 3.57
CA SER A 42 -24.42 4.90 4.72
C SER A 42 -25.83 5.41 4.41
N ASN A 43 -26.01 6.04 3.24
CA ASN A 43 -27.31 6.57 2.81
C ASN A 43 -28.33 5.45 2.57
N ALA A 44 -27.92 4.36 1.92
CA ALA A 44 -28.80 3.23 1.63
C ALA A 44 -29.24 2.48 2.89
N THR A 45 -28.40 2.44 3.93
CA THR A 45 -28.70 1.73 5.19
C THR A 45 -29.31 2.60 6.27
N GLY A 46 -29.19 3.94 6.17
CA GLY A 46 -29.71 4.90 7.16
C GLY A 46 -31.16 4.62 7.58
N PRO A 47 -32.13 4.54 6.65
CA PRO A 47 -33.53 4.28 6.99
C PRO A 47 -33.74 2.96 7.75
N SER A 48 -33.09 1.89 7.33
CA SER A 48 -33.18 0.59 8.02
C SER A 48 -32.52 0.63 9.40
N ARG A 49 -31.43 1.37 9.59
CA ARG A 49 -30.79 1.53 10.90
C ARG A 49 -31.68 2.28 11.90
N GLU A 50 -32.39 3.30 11.43
CA GLU A 50 -33.40 4.02 12.23
C GLU A 50 -34.57 3.10 12.57
N ALA A 51 -35.11 2.38 11.58
CA ALA A 51 -36.21 1.44 11.78
C ALA A 51 -35.84 0.29 12.73
N ILE A 52 -34.62 -0.25 12.63
CA ILE A 52 -34.09 -1.26 13.55
C ILE A 52 -34.02 -0.70 14.97
N SER A 53 -33.43 0.48 15.14
CA SER A 53 -33.33 1.13 16.46
C SER A 53 -34.70 1.35 17.11
N GLY A 54 -35.67 1.85 16.33
CA GLY A 54 -37.05 2.01 16.77
C GLY A 54 -37.70 0.69 17.16
N THR A 55 -37.54 -0.35 16.32
CA THR A 55 -38.09 -1.69 16.56
C THR A 55 -37.50 -2.32 17.82
N LEU A 56 -36.20 -2.15 18.07
CA LEU A 56 -35.54 -2.61 19.29
C LEU A 56 -36.07 -1.88 20.53
N GLY A 57 -36.35 -0.57 20.42
CA GLY A 57 -37.04 0.20 21.46
C GLY A 57 -38.42 -0.38 21.78
N SER A 58 -39.27 -0.57 20.77
CA SER A 58 -40.61 -1.16 20.94
C SER A 58 -40.56 -2.57 21.52
N LEU A 59 -39.54 -3.36 21.14
CA LEU A 59 -39.35 -4.71 21.67
C LEU A 59 -38.97 -4.68 23.16
N ARG A 60 -38.11 -3.75 23.60
CA ARG A 60 -37.81 -3.56 25.04
C ARG A 60 -39.04 -3.16 25.84
N GLU A 61 -39.83 -2.23 25.32
CA GLU A 61 -41.09 -1.81 25.96
C GLU A 61 -42.10 -2.97 26.04
N ALA A 62 -42.19 -3.80 25.00
CA ALA A 62 -43.05 -4.99 25.03
C ALA A 62 -42.59 -5.98 26.10
N ILE A 63 -41.29 -6.25 26.20
CA ILE A 63 -40.72 -7.15 27.23
C ILE A 63 -40.94 -6.59 28.64
N ALA A 64 -40.73 -5.28 28.86
CA ALA A 64 -40.99 -4.66 30.16
C ALA A 64 -42.47 -4.74 30.56
N ARG A 65 -43.40 -4.51 29.62
CA ARG A 65 -44.84 -4.65 29.88
C ARG A 65 -45.23 -6.07 30.26
N MET A 66 -44.59 -7.10 29.68
CA MET A 66 -44.86 -8.50 30.03
C MET A 66 -44.51 -8.83 31.49
N GLU A 67 -43.58 -8.11 32.12
CA GLU A 67 -43.23 -8.32 33.53
C GLU A 67 -44.31 -7.79 34.49
N THR A 68 -45.11 -6.83 34.04
CA THR A 68 -46.16 -6.17 34.83
C THR A 68 -47.58 -6.53 34.40
N ALA A 69 -47.75 -7.24 33.29
CA ALA A 69 -49.07 -7.59 32.75
C ALA A 69 -49.74 -8.70 33.59
N ASP A 70 -51.02 -8.51 33.87
CA ASP A 70 -51.87 -9.59 34.36
C ASP A 70 -52.21 -10.51 33.19
N GLY A 71 -51.74 -11.76 33.29
CA GLY A 71 -51.99 -12.78 32.28
C GLY A 71 -53.48 -13.16 32.19
N ASP A 72 -53.89 -13.62 31.01
CA ASP A 72 -55.29 -14.00 30.75
C ASP A 72 -55.81 -15.06 31.74
N GLU A 73 -56.86 -14.70 32.48
CA GLU A 73 -57.43 -15.53 33.56
C GLU A 73 -58.27 -16.70 33.03
N GLU A 74 -58.69 -16.67 31.77
CA GLU A 74 -59.50 -17.73 31.15
C GLU A 74 -58.67 -18.95 30.68
N VAL A 75 -57.35 -18.90 30.86
CA VAL A 75 -56.42 -19.95 30.43
C VAL A 75 -56.42 -21.15 31.39
N HIS A 76 -56.41 -22.36 30.82
CA HIS A 76 -56.35 -23.60 31.59
C HIS A 76 -55.21 -23.60 32.66
N PRO A 77 -55.47 -24.02 33.91
CA PRO A 77 -54.52 -23.88 35.03
C PRO A 77 -53.10 -24.42 34.75
N ARG A 78 -53.00 -25.58 34.10
CA ARG A 78 -51.68 -26.16 33.72
C ARG A 78 -50.90 -25.29 32.75
N LEU A 79 -51.56 -24.65 31.78
CA LEU A 79 -50.89 -23.76 30.81
C LEU A 79 -50.47 -22.48 31.51
N ARG A 80 -51.33 -21.92 32.36
CA ARG A 80 -51.03 -20.76 33.21
C ARG A 80 -49.77 -20.98 34.06
N ASP A 81 -49.64 -22.13 34.71
CA ASP A 81 -48.46 -22.48 35.52
C ASP A 81 -47.17 -22.57 34.68
N ILE A 82 -47.26 -23.18 33.49
CA ILE A 82 -46.10 -23.31 32.58
C ILE A 82 -45.69 -21.92 32.08
N SER A 83 -46.64 -21.08 31.66
CA SER A 83 -46.38 -19.72 31.18
C SER A 83 -45.77 -18.85 32.29
N ARG A 84 -46.30 -18.91 33.52
CA ARG A 84 -45.77 -18.16 34.67
C ARG A 84 -44.34 -18.56 35.02
N LYS A 85 -43.98 -19.84 34.87
CA LYS A 85 -42.60 -20.33 35.05
C LYS A 85 -41.67 -19.95 33.89
N ALA A 86 -42.20 -19.86 32.67
CA ALA A 86 -41.42 -19.52 31.48
C ALA A 86 -41.11 -18.01 31.39
N LEU A 87 -42.00 -17.16 31.91
CA LEU A 87 -41.90 -15.69 31.77
C LEU A 87 -40.57 -15.11 32.27
N PRO A 88 -40.10 -15.37 33.51
CA PRO A 88 -38.85 -14.77 34.00
C PRO A 88 -37.63 -15.20 33.19
N GLY A 89 -37.62 -16.45 32.70
CA GLY A 89 -36.55 -16.94 31.84
C GLY A 89 -36.53 -16.24 30.48
N PHE A 90 -37.72 -16.04 29.90
CA PHE A 90 -37.88 -15.35 28.63
C PHE A 90 -37.50 -13.88 28.72
N THR A 91 -38.02 -13.13 29.70
CA THR A 91 -37.74 -11.70 29.84
C THR A 91 -36.26 -11.46 30.13
N LYS A 92 -35.65 -12.26 31.02
CA LYS A 92 -34.20 -12.20 31.26
C LYS A 92 -33.38 -12.44 30.00
N SER A 93 -33.72 -13.47 29.22
CA SER A 93 -33.03 -13.80 27.97
C SER A 93 -33.16 -12.66 26.95
N MET A 94 -34.37 -12.16 26.74
CA MET A 94 -34.64 -11.04 25.81
C MET A 94 -33.93 -9.76 26.25
N SER A 95 -33.98 -9.40 27.53
CA SER A 95 -33.29 -8.22 28.06
C SER A 95 -31.77 -8.32 27.88
N GLN A 96 -31.19 -9.51 28.06
CA GLN A 96 -29.75 -9.73 27.81
C GLN A 96 -29.39 -9.64 26.32
N ILE A 97 -30.27 -10.11 25.43
CA ILE A 97 -30.07 -9.99 23.98
C ILE A 97 -30.13 -8.50 23.57
N LEU A 98 -31.10 -7.76 24.11
CA LEU A 98 -31.38 -6.37 23.75
C LEU A 98 -30.47 -5.35 24.44
N SER A 99 -29.68 -5.74 25.45
CA SER A 99 -28.70 -4.86 26.08
C SER A 99 -27.50 -4.55 25.18
N ARG A 100 -27.30 -5.37 24.14
CA ARG A 100 -26.26 -5.15 23.12
C ARG A 100 -26.81 -4.24 22.04
N GLU A 101 -26.69 -2.92 22.22
CA GLU A 101 -27.16 -1.97 21.21
C GLU A 101 -26.29 -1.98 19.95
N PRO A 102 -26.89 -2.13 18.74
CA PRO A 102 -26.16 -1.96 17.49
C PRO A 102 -25.63 -0.53 17.37
N SER A 103 -24.34 -0.39 17.10
CA SER A 103 -23.67 0.91 16.95
C SER A 103 -22.51 0.79 15.95
N GLY A 104 -21.91 1.93 15.60
CA GLY A 104 -20.77 2.00 14.70
C GLY A 104 -21.14 2.24 13.24
N ASP A 105 -20.25 1.82 12.34
CA ASP A 105 -20.45 1.88 10.89
C ASP A 105 -21.57 0.92 10.44
N PRO A 106 -22.09 1.07 9.20
CA PRO A 106 -23.19 0.24 8.70
C PRO A 106 -22.98 -1.27 8.80
N GLU A 107 -21.75 -1.78 8.62
CA GLU A 107 -21.49 -3.23 8.66
C GLU A 107 -21.39 -3.76 10.10
N THR A 108 -20.75 -2.99 10.99
CA THR A 108 -20.72 -3.30 12.42
C THR A 108 -22.13 -3.28 13.01
N PHE A 109 -22.92 -2.27 12.66
CA PHE A 109 -24.33 -2.17 13.07
C PHE A 109 -25.14 -3.37 12.57
N TYR A 110 -25.02 -3.72 11.28
CA TYR A 110 -25.72 -4.87 10.70
C TYR A 110 -25.38 -6.18 11.42
N THR A 111 -24.09 -6.41 11.70
CA THR A 111 -23.63 -7.63 12.38
C THR A 111 -24.25 -7.76 13.77
N ALA A 112 -24.27 -6.66 14.53
CA ALA A 112 -24.91 -6.62 15.83
C ALA A 112 -26.43 -6.86 15.74
N ALA A 113 -27.12 -6.18 14.80
CA ALA A 113 -28.55 -6.34 14.60
C ALA A 113 -28.94 -7.78 14.19
N ALA A 114 -28.15 -8.42 13.32
CA ALA A 114 -28.36 -9.80 12.90
C ALA A 114 -28.21 -10.80 14.06
N GLU A 115 -27.22 -10.61 14.94
CA GLU A 115 -27.06 -11.46 16.13
C GLU A 115 -28.18 -11.23 17.16
N ILE A 116 -28.67 -10.00 17.33
CA ILE A 116 -29.85 -9.69 18.15
C ILE A 116 -31.08 -10.41 17.59
N LEU A 117 -31.34 -10.29 16.29
CA LEU A 117 -32.45 -10.96 15.61
C LEU A 117 -32.40 -12.48 15.83
N LYS A 118 -31.25 -13.09 15.61
CA LYS A 118 -31.01 -14.52 15.83
C LYS A 118 -31.27 -14.93 17.29
N GLY A 119 -30.79 -14.14 18.24
CA GLY A 119 -31.07 -14.32 19.66
C GLY A 119 -32.57 -14.27 19.97
N ALA A 120 -33.26 -13.24 19.48
CA ALA A 120 -34.69 -13.05 19.68
C ALA A 120 -35.52 -14.19 19.09
N ILE A 121 -35.19 -14.65 17.88
CA ILE A 121 -35.83 -15.82 17.25
C ILE A 121 -35.63 -17.08 18.11
N LYS A 122 -34.42 -17.29 18.67
CA LYS A 122 -34.13 -18.43 19.54
C LYS A 122 -34.94 -18.37 20.84
N ALA A 123 -35.04 -17.19 21.47
CA ALA A 123 -35.83 -16.99 22.67
C ALA A 123 -37.34 -17.23 22.42
N LEU A 124 -37.86 -16.74 21.29
CA LEU A 124 -39.25 -16.97 20.86
C LEU A 124 -39.56 -18.46 20.65
N LYS A 125 -38.70 -19.19 19.94
CA LYS A 125 -38.88 -20.63 19.70
C LYS A 125 -38.71 -21.48 20.97
N GLY A 126 -37.94 -21.00 21.94
CA GLY A 126 -37.67 -21.67 23.21
C GLY A 126 -38.76 -21.42 24.25
N GLN A 127 -38.55 -20.39 25.08
CA GLN A 127 -39.43 -20.06 26.21
C GLN A 127 -40.69 -19.31 25.75
N GLY A 128 -40.58 -18.48 24.70
CA GLY A 128 -41.68 -17.66 24.20
C GLY A 128 -42.89 -18.46 23.71
N LYS A 129 -42.70 -19.69 23.24
CA LYS A 129 -43.80 -20.56 22.78
C LYS A 129 -44.85 -20.84 23.86
N TYR A 130 -44.44 -20.83 25.13
CA TYR A 130 -45.33 -21.07 26.26
C TYR A 130 -46.06 -19.81 26.71
N LEU A 131 -45.64 -18.63 26.26
CA LEU A 131 -46.21 -17.35 26.69
C LEU A 131 -47.37 -16.91 25.80
N ALA A 132 -47.48 -17.45 24.58
CA ALA A 132 -48.52 -17.07 23.64
C ALA A 132 -49.95 -17.37 24.12
N SER A 133 -50.13 -18.31 25.06
CA SER A 133 -51.44 -18.63 25.64
C SER A 133 -51.85 -17.67 26.76
N LEU A 134 -50.91 -17.23 27.60
CA LEU A 134 -51.20 -16.39 28.77
C LEU A 134 -51.02 -14.89 28.50
N TYR A 135 -50.18 -14.55 27.52
CA TYR A 135 -49.86 -13.17 27.10
C TYR A 135 -50.01 -13.03 25.58
N PRO A 136 -51.22 -13.28 25.02
CA PRO A 136 -51.40 -13.35 23.57
C PRO A 136 -51.12 -12.02 22.86
N GLU A 137 -51.52 -10.90 23.45
CA GLU A 137 -51.35 -9.56 22.87
C GLU A 137 -49.89 -9.10 22.94
N GLU A 138 -49.22 -9.29 24.08
CA GLU A 138 -47.80 -8.94 24.22
C GLU A 138 -46.96 -9.81 23.28
N MET A 139 -47.23 -11.11 23.23
CA MET A 139 -46.51 -12.02 22.34
C MET A 139 -46.80 -11.75 20.86
N LYS A 140 -47.94 -11.14 20.51
CA LYS A 140 -48.22 -10.67 19.16
C LYS A 140 -47.34 -9.47 18.83
N VAL A 141 -47.24 -8.48 19.72
CA VAL A 141 -46.33 -7.33 19.57
C VAL A 141 -44.88 -7.79 19.43
N VAL A 142 -44.41 -8.69 20.29
CA VAL A 142 -43.04 -9.24 20.23
C VAL A 142 -42.78 -9.94 18.89
N ARG A 143 -43.71 -10.77 18.41
CA ARG A 143 -43.57 -11.47 17.12
C ARG A 143 -43.53 -10.51 15.94
N THR A 144 -44.38 -9.48 15.95
CA THR A 144 -44.38 -8.43 14.91
C THR A 144 -43.05 -7.68 14.91
N ALA A 145 -42.57 -7.23 16.08
CA ALA A 145 -41.28 -6.54 16.19
C ALA A 145 -40.10 -7.40 15.71
N VAL A 146 -40.05 -8.70 16.06
CA VAL A 146 -38.99 -9.59 15.56
C VAL A 146 -39.09 -9.82 14.04
N ARG A 147 -40.31 -9.87 13.49
CA ARG A 147 -40.51 -9.96 12.04
C ARG A 147 -40.04 -8.69 11.33
N ASP A 148 -40.39 -7.53 11.84
CA ASP A 148 -40.00 -6.23 11.27
C ASP A 148 -38.49 -6.03 11.36
N LEU A 149 -37.87 -6.39 12.49
CA LEU A 149 -36.41 -6.46 12.63
C LEU A 149 -35.78 -7.36 11.55
N GLY A 150 -36.36 -8.53 11.29
CA GLY A 150 -35.89 -9.43 10.25
C GLY A 150 -35.99 -8.85 8.83
N ARG A 151 -37.06 -8.09 8.55
CA ARG A 151 -37.24 -7.40 7.28
C ARG A 151 -36.16 -6.34 7.07
N GLU A 152 -35.90 -5.51 8.07
CA GLU A 152 -34.91 -4.44 7.97
C GLU A 152 -33.48 -4.96 7.91
N VAL A 153 -33.15 -6.02 8.66
CA VAL A 153 -31.85 -6.69 8.54
C VAL A 153 -31.65 -7.22 7.12
N ASN A 154 -32.68 -7.84 6.52
CA ASN A 154 -32.59 -8.31 5.13
C ASN A 154 -32.43 -7.16 4.11
N ALA A 155 -33.10 -6.03 4.33
CA ALA A 155 -32.94 -4.85 3.48
C ALA A 155 -31.49 -4.32 3.51
N MET A 156 -30.85 -4.33 4.69
CA MET A 156 -29.44 -3.99 4.82
C MET A 156 -28.51 -4.99 4.13
N THR A 157 -28.84 -6.29 4.14
CA THR A 157 -28.01 -7.35 3.51
C THR A 157 -27.71 -7.05 2.06
N GLU A 158 -28.71 -6.61 1.28
CA GLU A 158 -28.51 -6.28 -0.13
C GLU A 158 -27.56 -5.10 -0.32
N ALA A 159 -27.75 -4.02 0.44
CA ALA A 159 -26.91 -2.83 0.37
C ALA A 159 -25.45 -3.15 0.75
N ILE A 160 -25.25 -3.93 1.82
CA ILE A 160 -23.92 -4.36 2.27
C ILE A 160 -23.26 -5.26 1.23
N THR A 161 -24.01 -6.21 0.65
CA THR A 161 -23.46 -7.10 -0.38
C THR A 161 -23.01 -6.32 -1.61
N ARG A 162 -23.81 -5.34 -2.06
CA ARG A 162 -23.43 -4.45 -3.17
C ARG A 162 -22.19 -3.63 -2.84
N ALA A 163 -22.12 -3.02 -1.65
CA ALA A 163 -20.97 -2.23 -1.24
C ALA A 163 -19.69 -3.08 -1.15
N ARG A 164 -19.78 -4.31 -0.62
CA ARG A 164 -18.65 -5.24 -0.59
C ARG A 164 -18.17 -5.62 -1.98
N ALA A 165 -19.08 -5.92 -2.91
CA ALA A 165 -18.73 -6.21 -4.29
C ALA A 165 -18.05 -5.00 -4.96
N ALA A 166 -18.57 -3.79 -4.75
CA ALA A 166 -17.98 -2.57 -5.30
C ALA A 166 -16.58 -2.30 -4.72
N ARG A 167 -16.37 -2.50 -3.41
CA ARG A 167 -15.03 -2.39 -2.80
C ARG A 167 -14.07 -3.45 -3.33
N GLN A 168 -14.53 -4.68 -3.54
CA GLN A 168 -13.69 -5.72 -4.14
C GLN A 168 -13.23 -5.31 -5.55
N GLN A 169 -14.12 -4.75 -6.37
CA GLN A 169 -13.74 -4.24 -7.69
C GLN A 169 -12.68 -3.14 -7.60
N VAL A 170 -12.78 -2.22 -6.64
CA VAL A 170 -11.75 -1.19 -6.39
C VAL A 170 -10.41 -1.84 -6.03
N THR A 171 -10.41 -2.84 -5.15
CA THR A 171 -9.21 -3.60 -4.78
C THR A 171 -8.58 -4.31 -5.99
N ASP A 172 -9.39 -5.01 -6.79
CA ASP A 172 -8.91 -5.74 -7.98
C ASP A 172 -8.25 -4.77 -9.00
N VAL A 173 -8.81 -3.58 -9.16
CA VAL A 173 -8.24 -2.53 -10.02
C VAL A 173 -6.94 -1.97 -9.42
N ARG A 174 -6.86 -1.77 -8.09
CA ARG A 174 -5.62 -1.36 -7.43
C ARG A 174 -4.50 -2.38 -7.65
N GLU A 175 -4.77 -3.67 -7.45
CA GLU A 175 -3.78 -4.73 -7.68
C GLU A 175 -3.29 -4.75 -9.14
N SER A 176 -4.21 -4.56 -10.08
CA SER A 176 -3.89 -4.47 -11.51
C SER A 176 -3.01 -3.23 -11.81
N TYR A 177 -3.33 -2.09 -11.21
CA TYR A 177 -2.55 -0.86 -11.33
C TYR A 177 -1.14 -1.02 -10.79
N GLU A 178 -0.98 -1.65 -9.61
CA GLU A 178 0.34 -1.91 -9.01
C GLU A 178 1.18 -2.85 -9.89
N SER A 179 0.56 -3.90 -10.42
CA SER A 179 1.20 -4.83 -11.35
C SER A 179 1.71 -4.10 -12.61
N LEU A 180 0.85 -3.31 -13.24
CA LEU A 180 1.21 -2.52 -14.42
C LEU A 180 2.29 -1.47 -14.13
N SER A 181 2.21 -0.82 -12.97
CA SER A 181 3.20 0.16 -12.53
C SER A 181 4.57 -0.49 -12.35
N ARG A 182 4.62 -1.69 -11.76
CA ARG A 182 5.85 -2.48 -11.64
C ARG A 182 6.43 -2.82 -13.01
N THR A 183 5.61 -3.36 -13.92
CA THR A 183 6.02 -3.68 -15.28
C THR A 183 6.55 -2.45 -16.01
N ARG A 184 5.87 -1.29 -15.92
CA ARG A 184 6.33 -0.02 -16.51
C ARG A 184 7.70 0.39 -15.95
N GLY A 185 7.91 0.23 -14.64
CA GLY A 185 9.20 0.48 -13.99
C GLY A 185 10.31 -0.45 -14.50
N GLU A 186 10.03 -1.74 -14.65
CA GLU A 186 10.98 -2.73 -15.19
C GLU A 186 11.39 -2.42 -16.63
N TYR A 187 10.43 -2.04 -17.49
CA TYR A 187 10.73 -1.63 -18.87
C TYR A 187 11.58 -0.36 -18.92
N ALA A 188 11.31 0.63 -18.07
CA ALA A 188 12.12 1.84 -17.98
C ALA A 188 13.56 1.52 -17.54
N ALA A 189 13.73 0.65 -16.55
CA ALA A 189 15.04 0.19 -16.09
C ALA A 189 15.78 -0.61 -17.17
N ALA A 190 15.10 -1.48 -17.92
CA ALA A 190 15.68 -2.23 -19.03
C ALA A 190 16.19 -1.31 -20.16
N GLY A 191 15.46 -0.22 -20.44
CA GLY A 191 15.91 0.83 -21.37
C GLY A 191 17.22 1.46 -20.91
N GLN A 192 17.31 1.87 -19.64
CA GLN A 192 18.53 2.45 -19.06
C GLN A 192 19.72 1.48 -19.11
N VAL A 193 19.50 0.19 -18.85
CA VAL A 193 20.55 -0.84 -18.96
C VAL A 193 21.08 -0.94 -20.40
N ARG A 194 20.19 -0.86 -21.39
CA ARG A 194 20.58 -0.87 -22.80
C ARG A 194 21.44 0.35 -23.17
N ASP A 195 21.06 1.52 -22.69
CA ASP A 195 21.78 2.76 -22.95
C ASP A 195 23.18 2.75 -22.29
N LEU A 196 23.25 2.29 -21.04
CA LEU A 196 24.54 2.11 -20.34
C LEU A 196 25.42 1.06 -21.04
N GLY A 197 24.84 -0.03 -21.53
CA GLY A 197 25.56 -1.05 -22.30
C GLY A 197 26.15 -0.49 -23.60
N ALA A 198 25.41 0.39 -24.30
CA ALA A 198 25.92 1.07 -25.48
C ALA A 198 27.09 2.01 -25.14
N ALA A 199 27.00 2.75 -24.04
CA ALA A 199 28.08 3.61 -23.58
C ALA A 199 29.36 2.83 -23.21
N VAL A 200 29.21 1.67 -22.55
CA VAL A 200 30.34 0.79 -22.21
C VAL A 200 31.04 0.27 -23.48
N MET A 201 30.28 -0.22 -24.47
CA MET A 201 30.87 -0.69 -25.72
C MET A 201 31.67 0.41 -26.45
N GLU A 202 31.17 1.64 -26.42
CA GLU A 202 31.87 2.77 -27.04
C GLU A 202 33.15 3.13 -26.28
N ALA A 203 33.10 3.13 -24.94
CA ALA A 203 34.29 3.34 -24.11
C ALA A 203 35.36 2.24 -24.36
N GLU A 204 34.96 0.97 -24.46
CA GLU A 204 35.89 -0.12 -24.78
C GLU A 204 36.54 0.03 -26.16
N ARG A 205 35.79 0.49 -27.17
CA ARG A 205 36.37 0.77 -28.50
C ARG A 205 37.40 1.88 -28.42
N ALA A 206 37.10 2.95 -27.68
CA ALA A 206 38.04 4.05 -27.48
C ALA A 206 39.31 3.60 -26.75
N ILE A 207 39.18 2.76 -25.71
CA ILE A 207 40.33 2.18 -24.99
C ILE A 207 41.18 1.33 -25.93
N ARG A 208 40.57 0.38 -26.66
CA ARG A 208 41.30 -0.48 -27.62
C ARG A 208 42.05 0.34 -28.67
N LYS A 209 41.44 1.42 -29.17
CA LYS A 209 42.10 2.33 -30.11
C LYS A 209 43.27 3.05 -29.45
N ALA A 210 43.09 3.60 -28.25
CA ALA A 210 44.17 4.28 -27.53
C ALA A 210 45.34 3.34 -27.19
N GLU A 211 45.07 2.08 -26.85
CA GLU A 211 46.09 1.06 -26.62
C GLU A 211 46.86 0.72 -27.90
N GLN A 212 46.16 0.60 -29.04
CA GLN A 212 46.80 0.43 -30.34
C GLN A 212 47.68 1.63 -30.69
N ASP A 213 47.15 2.85 -30.55
CA ASP A 213 47.89 4.09 -30.83
C ASP A 213 49.14 4.20 -29.93
N LEU A 214 49.01 3.87 -28.64
CA LEU A 214 50.14 3.86 -27.69
C LEU A 214 51.19 2.81 -28.06
N SER A 215 50.76 1.61 -28.47
CA SER A 215 51.65 0.55 -28.92
C SER A 215 52.42 0.98 -30.18
N SER A 216 51.72 1.55 -31.16
CA SER A 216 52.33 2.11 -32.36
C SER A 216 53.32 3.24 -32.04
N LEU A 217 52.99 4.12 -31.09
CA LEU A 217 53.91 5.17 -30.65
C LEU A 217 55.18 4.60 -30.02
N LYS A 218 55.06 3.58 -29.15
CA LYS A 218 56.21 2.92 -28.49
C LYS A 218 57.12 2.18 -29.47
N LEU A 219 56.55 1.64 -30.55
CA LEU A 219 57.30 0.98 -31.62
C LEU A 219 57.85 1.98 -32.66
N GLY A 220 57.48 3.27 -32.55
CA GLY A 220 57.89 4.31 -33.47
C GLY A 220 59.36 4.71 -33.31
N PRO A 221 59.98 5.19 -34.40
CA PRO A 221 61.38 5.63 -34.37
C PRO A 221 61.63 6.79 -33.41
N ASP A 222 60.64 7.66 -33.21
CA ASP A 222 60.76 8.79 -32.28
C ASP A 222 60.82 8.35 -30.82
N TYR A 223 60.14 7.27 -30.45
CA TYR A 223 60.20 6.72 -29.09
C TYR A 223 61.54 6.03 -28.82
N ALA A 224 62.06 5.27 -29.80
CA ALA A 224 63.41 4.72 -29.74
C ALA A 224 64.46 5.83 -29.63
N ARG A 225 64.32 6.90 -30.42
CA ARG A 225 65.21 8.07 -30.35
C ARG A 225 65.13 8.78 -29.01
N LYS A 226 63.94 8.89 -28.42
CA LYS A 226 63.77 9.41 -27.05
C LYS A 226 64.55 8.56 -26.04
N GLN A 227 64.46 7.23 -26.11
CA GLN A 227 65.20 6.33 -25.21
C GLN A 227 66.72 6.49 -25.36
N GLU A 228 67.21 6.59 -26.60
CA GLU A 228 68.64 6.83 -26.88
C GLU A 228 69.13 8.15 -26.29
N ILE A 229 68.34 9.22 -26.43
CA ILE A 229 68.65 10.53 -25.82
C ILE A 229 68.66 10.44 -24.29
N GLU A 230 67.69 9.75 -23.67
CA GLU A 230 67.63 9.56 -22.21
C GLU A 230 68.80 8.72 -21.69
N GLU A 231 69.29 7.74 -22.45
CA GLU A 231 70.51 6.99 -22.12
C GLU A 231 71.74 7.89 -22.25
N ARG A 232 71.84 8.68 -23.31
CA ARG A 232 72.98 9.57 -23.53
C ARG A 232 73.10 10.65 -22.45
N ILE A 233 71.97 11.19 -21.98
CA ILE A 233 71.94 12.11 -20.84
C ILE A 233 72.48 11.41 -19.59
N ARG A 234 72.01 10.20 -19.28
CA ARG A 234 72.51 9.42 -18.12
C ARG A 234 74.00 9.13 -18.19
N GLU A 235 74.52 8.80 -19.38
CA GLU A 235 75.96 8.62 -19.60
C GLU A 235 76.74 9.91 -19.34
N LEU A 236 76.27 11.04 -19.87
CA LEU A 236 76.91 12.34 -19.68
C LEU A 236 76.89 12.79 -18.22
N ASP A 237 75.78 12.58 -17.50
CA ASP A 237 75.68 12.89 -16.07
C ASP A 237 76.69 12.05 -15.26
N ALA A 238 76.82 10.75 -15.57
CA ALA A 238 77.80 9.88 -14.91
C ALA A 238 79.25 10.31 -15.19
N MET A 239 79.54 10.74 -16.42
CA MET A 239 80.86 11.29 -16.79
C MET A 239 81.16 12.61 -16.09
N ASP A 240 80.17 13.50 -15.96
CA ASP A 240 80.32 14.76 -15.23
C ASP A 240 80.59 14.52 -13.74
N GLU A 241 79.87 13.58 -13.11
CA GLU A 241 80.13 13.17 -11.74
C GLU A 241 81.54 12.59 -11.55
N GLU A 242 82.03 11.80 -12.51
CA GLU A 242 83.38 11.23 -12.48
C GLU A 242 84.46 12.30 -12.67
N ALA A 243 84.31 13.18 -13.66
CA ALA A 243 85.20 14.31 -13.87
C ALA A 243 85.24 15.24 -12.65
N GLY A 244 84.09 15.48 -12.02
CA GLY A 244 83.99 16.21 -10.75
C GLY A 244 84.79 15.55 -9.63
N ARG A 245 84.72 14.22 -9.51
CA ARG A 245 85.53 13.44 -8.56
C ARG A 245 87.03 13.54 -8.85
N GLU A 246 87.45 13.43 -10.11
CA GLU A 246 88.86 13.54 -10.51
C GLU A 246 89.44 14.93 -10.24
N ILE A 247 88.70 15.99 -10.60
CA ILE A 247 89.09 17.38 -10.33
C ILE A 247 89.24 17.59 -8.82
N ALA A 248 88.30 17.09 -8.01
CA ALA A 248 88.39 17.18 -6.56
C ALA A 248 89.63 16.44 -6.00
N ALA A 249 89.96 15.28 -6.56
CA ALA A 249 91.13 14.50 -6.19
C ALA A 249 92.45 15.21 -6.54
N LEU A 250 92.55 15.87 -7.69
CA LEU A 250 93.74 16.60 -8.15
C LEU A 250 93.93 17.97 -7.48
N ARG A 251 92.84 18.62 -7.08
CA ARG A 251 92.86 19.95 -6.47
C ARG A 251 93.70 20.01 -5.20
N THR A 252 93.58 19.02 -4.31
CA THR A 252 94.29 19.02 -3.02
C THR A 252 95.82 18.88 -3.20
N PRO A 253 96.34 17.90 -3.95
CA PRO A 253 97.77 17.82 -4.28
C PRO A 253 98.30 19.05 -5.01
N ALA A 254 97.55 19.60 -5.97
CA ALA A 254 97.98 20.78 -6.72
C ALA A 254 98.14 22.01 -5.80
N VAL A 255 97.16 22.27 -4.91
CA VAL A 255 97.26 23.35 -3.91
C VAL A 255 98.48 23.16 -3.01
N HIS A 256 98.78 21.92 -2.61
CA HIS A 256 99.97 21.62 -1.82
C HIS A 256 101.27 21.86 -2.59
N LEU A 257 101.34 21.48 -3.87
CA LEU A 257 102.48 21.75 -4.75
C LEU A 257 102.70 23.26 -4.93
N PHE A 258 101.64 24.02 -5.21
CA PHE A 258 101.73 25.48 -5.36
C PHE A 258 102.20 26.16 -4.07
N ARG A 259 101.66 25.78 -2.90
CA ARG A 259 102.18 26.28 -1.60
C ARG A 259 103.64 25.92 -1.35
N LYS A 260 104.07 24.74 -1.80
CA LYS A 260 105.48 24.33 -1.66
C LYS A 260 106.38 25.14 -2.59
N ALA A 261 105.96 25.37 -3.83
CA ALA A 261 106.67 26.22 -4.77
C ALA A 261 106.78 27.67 -4.27
N GLU A 262 105.71 28.23 -3.71
CA GLU A 262 105.69 29.54 -3.06
C GLU A 262 106.69 29.61 -1.90
N LYS A 263 106.72 28.60 -1.02
CA LYS A 263 107.72 28.51 0.06
C LYS A 263 109.16 28.41 -0.42
N VAL A 264 109.41 27.75 -1.56
CA VAL A 264 110.76 27.63 -2.13
C VAL A 264 111.18 28.94 -2.77
N ALA A 265 110.29 29.59 -3.53
CA ALA A 265 110.55 30.90 -4.13
C ALA A 265 110.79 31.98 -3.06
N GLY A 266 110.03 31.97 -1.96
CA GLY A 266 110.23 32.88 -0.84
C GLY A 266 111.51 32.64 -0.02
N LYS A 267 112.17 31.49 -0.17
CA LYS A 267 113.47 31.18 0.46
C LYS A 267 114.68 31.48 -0.44
N ALA A 268 114.46 31.70 -1.74
CA ALA A 268 115.51 32.01 -2.71
C ALA A 268 115.65 33.53 -2.97
N GLY A 269 114.88 34.35 -2.24
CA GLY A 269 114.85 35.81 -2.36
C GLY A 269 115.40 36.59 -1.16
N ASP A 270 116.10 35.92 -0.23
CA ASP A 270 116.93 36.48 0.85
C ASP A 270 118.35 35.90 0.72
#